data_AF-A0A432EW38-F1
#
_entry.id   AF-A0A432EW38-F1
#
_cell.length_a   1.000
_cell.length_b   1.000
_cell.length_c   1.000
_cell.angle_alpha   90.00
_cell.angle_beta   90.00
_cell.angle_gamma   90.00
#
_symmetry.space_group_name_H-M   'P 1'
#
loop_
_entity.id
_entity.type
_entity.pdbx_description
1 polymer ?
#
loop_
_entity_poly.entity_id
_entity_poly.type
_entity_poly.pdbx_seq_one_letter_code
_entity_poly.pdbx_strand_id
1 'polypeptide(L)'
;MTDIRLSILKTIAMLLVALAFILFFLSLFETVFITKETVIKGYWILATGWLGFVIFQFAWYANLLSLLAILLMAKRAGLAFILSLSALLLSSESFLFDEIPSADSDKNIAVIDTDIGLYLWIGAHCAVLYAVILMLIRKKMIEHEKVSAHHLRKIKADRSLGNKKAE
;
A
#
# COMPACT_ATOMS: atom_id res chain seq x y z
N MET A 1 -13.91 13.86 -21.58
CA MET A 1 -14.30 13.62 -20.16
C MET A 1 -13.50 12.49 -19.52
N THR A 2 -13.10 11.43 -20.26
CA THR A 2 -12.27 10.33 -19.75
C THR A 2 -10.89 10.80 -19.27
N ASP A 3 -10.22 11.68 -20.01
CA ASP A 3 -8.89 12.21 -19.62
C ASP A 3 -8.90 12.93 -18.26
N ILE A 4 -9.95 13.71 -17.97
CA ILE A 4 -10.09 14.43 -16.69
C ILE A 4 -10.21 13.42 -15.54
N ARG A 5 -11.06 12.38 -15.69
CA ARG A 5 -11.23 11.34 -14.67
C ARG A 5 -9.93 10.57 -14.41
N LEU A 6 -9.22 10.20 -15.47
CA LEU A 6 -7.94 9.48 -15.38
C LEU A 6 -6.85 10.32 -14.72
N SER A 7 -6.85 11.64 -14.96
CA SER A 7 -5.95 12.61 -14.33
C SER A 7 -6.27 12.76 -12.84
N ILE A 8 -7.55 12.95 -12.48
CA ILE A 8 -8.01 13.07 -11.09
C ILE A 8 -7.61 11.83 -10.27
N LEU A 9 -7.88 10.62 -10.78
CA LEU A 9 -7.51 9.37 -10.09
C LEU A 9 -6.01 9.29 -9.82
N LYS A 10 -5.18 9.67 -10.80
CA LYS A 10 -3.72 9.70 -10.63
C LYS A 10 -3.31 10.73 -9.58
N THR A 11 -3.87 11.93 -9.62
CA THR A 11 -3.56 13.00 -8.66
C THR A 11 -3.93 12.58 -7.24
N ILE A 12 -5.14 12.04 -7.03
CA ILE A 12 -5.56 11.54 -5.71
C ILE A 12 -4.64 10.42 -5.23
N ALA A 13 -4.28 9.47 -6.10
CA ALA A 13 -3.34 8.40 -5.75
C ALA A 13 -1.97 8.96 -5.30
N MET A 14 -1.45 9.98 -5.99
CA MET A 14 -0.18 10.63 -5.60
C MET A 14 -0.29 11.38 -4.26
N LEU A 15 -1.43 12.05 -4.01
CA LEU A 15 -1.68 12.71 -2.73
C LEU A 15 -1.77 11.69 -1.58
N LEU A 16 -2.39 10.53 -1.80
CA LEU A 16 -2.43 9.45 -0.82
C LEU A 16 -1.04 8.87 -0.54
N VAL A 17 -0.18 8.74 -1.55
CA VAL A 17 1.21 8.33 -1.34
C VAL A 17 1.98 9.39 -0.54
N ALA A 18 1.81 10.68 -0.85
CA ALA A 18 2.42 11.75 -0.07
C ALA A 18 1.95 11.73 1.39
N LEU A 19 0.64 11.55 1.61
CA LEU A 19 0.07 11.37 2.95
C LEU A 19 0.67 10.15 3.65
N ALA A 20 0.81 9.01 2.95
CA ALA A 20 1.42 7.81 3.51
C ALA A 20 2.85 8.08 4.01
N PHE A 21 3.66 8.79 3.23
CA PHE A 21 5.00 9.20 3.67
C PHE A 21 4.93 10.09 4.91
N ILE A 22 4.06 11.10 4.94
CA ILE A 22 3.91 11.98 6.10
C ILE A 22 3.52 11.18 7.35
N LEU A 23 2.51 10.33 7.25
CA LEU A 23 2.06 9.48 8.36
C LEU A 23 3.16 8.54 8.85
N PHE A 24 3.89 7.91 7.91
CA PHE A 24 5.03 7.06 8.24
C PHE A 24 6.15 7.84 8.94
N PHE A 25 6.51 9.04 8.46
CA PHE A 25 7.55 9.84 9.11
C PHE A 25 7.12 10.31 10.50
N LEU A 26 5.87 10.73 10.68
CA LEU A 26 5.33 11.09 11.99
C LEU A 26 5.35 9.89 12.94
N SER A 27 4.96 8.69 12.46
CA SER A 27 4.97 7.48 13.28
C SER A 27 6.34 7.10 13.82
N LEU A 28 7.44 7.51 13.16
CA LEU A 28 8.79 7.24 13.65
C LEU A 28 9.11 7.98 14.96
N PHE A 29 8.58 9.18 15.16
CA PHE A 29 8.92 10.00 16.32
C PHE A 29 7.93 9.86 17.48
N GLU A 30 6.75 9.34 17.19
CA GLU A 30 5.69 9.05 18.15
C GLU A 30 5.89 7.71 18.88
N THR A 31 5.24 7.61 20.03
CA THR A 31 5.15 6.37 20.80
C THR A 31 4.30 5.35 20.05
N VAL A 32 4.79 4.12 19.93
CA VAL A 32 4.06 3.01 19.30
C VAL A 32 3.58 2.04 20.36
N PHE A 33 4.46 1.65 21.28
CA PHE A 33 4.14 0.75 22.39
C PHE A 33 4.54 1.35 23.73
N ILE A 34 3.68 1.17 24.73
CA ILE A 34 3.94 1.48 26.12
C ILE A 34 4.27 0.16 26.82
N THR A 35 5.41 0.10 27.48
CA THR A 35 5.84 -1.09 28.24
C THR A 35 6.02 -0.74 29.71
N LYS A 36 6.27 -1.77 30.55
CA LYS A 36 6.53 -1.56 31.99
C LYS A 36 7.81 -0.78 32.28
N GLU A 37 8.78 -0.85 31.38
CA GLU A 37 10.13 -0.34 31.61
C GLU A 37 10.38 0.96 30.86
N THR A 38 9.85 1.08 29.64
CA THR A 38 10.07 2.23 28.77
C THR A 38 8.99 2.41 27.72
N VAL A 39 8.99 3.57 27.04
CA VAL A 39 8.17 3.80 25.86
C VAL A 39 8.97 3.47 24.61
N ILE A 40 8.35 2.73 23.69
CA ILE A 40 8.97 2.33 22.42
C ILE A 40 8.47 3.25 21.32
N LYS A 41 9.40 3.96 20.68
CA LYS A 41 9.13 4.86 19.56
C LYS A 41 9.27 4.15 18.21
N GLY A 42 8.60 4.66 17.19
CA GLY A 42 8.58 4.02 15.86
C GLY A 42 9.96 3.91 15.20
N TYR A 43 10.87 4.87 15.40
CA TYR A 43 12.23 4.79 14.86
C TYR A 43 13.00 3.59 15.42
N TRP A 44 12.74 3.22 16.67
CA TRP A 44 13.38 2.08 17.31
C TRP A 44 12.90 0.79 16.65
N ILE A 45 11.58 0.65 16.45
CA ILE A 45 10.97 -0.49 15.75
C ILE A 45 11.46 -0.58 14.30
N LEU A 46 11.65 0.55 13.62
CA LEU A 46 12.22 0.56 12.28
C LEU A 46 13.64 -0.02 12.28
N ALA A 47 14.47 0.35 13.27
CA ALA A 47 15.85 -0.08 13.39
C ALA A 47 16.02 -1.53 13.87
N THR A 48 15.12 -2.03 14.73
CA THR A 48 15.25 -3.37 15.35
C THR A 48 14.32 -4.41 14.74
N GLY A 49 13.22 -4.00 14.10
CA GLY A 49 12.17 -4.92 13.65
C GLY A 49 12.58 -5.88 12.51
N TRP A 50 13.70 -5.67 11.84
CA TRP A 50 14.25 -6.66 10.90
C TRP A 50 14.68 -7.95 11.61
N LEU A 51 14.98 -7.89 12.92
CA LEU A 51 15.22 -9.06 13.77
C LEU A 51 13.95 -9.90 13.98
N GLY A 52 12.77 -9.36 13.61
CA GLY A 52 11.49 -10.06 13.63
C GLY A 52 11.50 -11.41 12.91
N PHE A 53 12.39 -11.60 11.93
CA PHE A 53 12.60 -12.91 11.29
C PHE A 53 12.97 -14.03 12.28
N VAL A 54 13.80 -13.71 13.27
CA VAL A 54 14.34 -14.67 14.23
C VAL A 54 13.31 -15.03 15.30
N ILE A 55 12.40 -14.10 15.59
CA ILE A 55 11.40 -14.21 16.65
C ILE A 55 9.97 -14.41 16.11
N PHE A 56 9.82 -14.73 14.82
CA PHE A 56 8.54 -14.94 14.14
C PHE A 56 7.57 -13.74 14.23
N GLN A 57 8.08 -12.51 14.28
CA GLN A 57 7.29 -11.28 14.22
C GLN A 57 7.46 -10.65 12.83
N PHE A 58 6.44 -10.75 11.98
CA PHE A 58 6.55 -10.39 10.56
C PHE A 58 6.01 -8.99 10.24
N ALA A 59 5.40 -8.29 11.21
CA ALA A 59 4.85 -6.96 11.04
C ALA A 59 5.82 -5.95 10.38
N TRP A 60 7.13 -6.03 10.69
CA TRP A 60 8.14 -5.14 10.10
C TRP A 60 8.22 -5.23 8.56
N TYR A 61 7.95 -6.40 7.98
CA TYR A 61 7.99 -6.60 6.52
C TYR A 61 6.89 -5.86 5.77
N ALA A 62 5.87 -5.36 6.47
CA ALA A 62 4.87 -4.48 5.88
C ALA A 62 5.49 -3.23 5.23
N ASN A 63 6.61 -2.73 5.76
CA ASN A 63 7.35 -1.59 5.21
C ASN A 63 7.91 -1.91 3.81
N LEU A 64 8.58 -3.06 3.68
CA LEU A 64 9.16 -3.49 2.41
C LEU A 64 8.07 -3.78 1.37
N LEU A 65 7.00 -4.47 1.77
CA LEU A 65 5.87 -4.75 0.89
C LEU A 65 5.17 -3.48 0.42
N SER A 66 4.97 -2.50 1.30
CA SER A 66 4.38 -1.21 0.95
C SER A 66 5.26 -0.39 0.01
N LEU A 67 6.57 -0.36 0.26
CA LEU A 67 7.52 0.29 -0.63
C LEU A 67 7.49 -0.35 -2.03
N LEU A 68 7.52 -1.69 -2.11
CA LEU A 68 7.41 -2.41 -3.37
C LEU A 68 6.07 -2.14 -4.07
N ALA A 69 4.97 -2.05 -3.32
CA ALA A 69 3.66 -1.70 -3.87
C ALA A 69 3.67 -0.31 -4.52
N ILE A 70 4.24 0.71 -3.85
CA ILE A 70 4.39 2.07 -4.39
C ILE A 70 5.22 2.05 -5.68
N LEU A 71 6.35 1.33 -5.70
CA LEU A 71 7.23 1.25 -6.88
C LEU A 71 6.55 0.55 -8.07
N LEU A 72 5.69 -0.44 -7.79
CA LEU A 72 5.05 -1.26 -8.82
C LEU A 72 3.68 -0.74 -9.27
N MET A 73 3.01 0.13 -8.53
CA MET A 73 1.61 0.51 -8.79
C MET A 73 1.37 1.10 -10.20
N ALA A 74 2.37 1.76 -10.79
CA ALA A 74 2.26 2.34 -12.13
C ALA A 74 2.35 1.29 -13.25
N LYS A 75 3.17 0.25 -13.08
CA LYS A 75 3.46 -0.76 -14.12
C LYS A 75 2.67 -2.06 -13.92
N ARG A 76 2.59 -2.52 -12.68
CA ARG A 76 2.02 -3.81 -12.27
C ARG A 76 1.00 -3.63 -11.15
N ALA A 77 -0.04 -2.82 -11.40
CA ALA A 77 -1.08 -2.48 -10.41
C ALA A 77 -1.72 -3.68 -9.69
N GLY A 78 -1.91 -4.81 -10.38
CA GLY A 78 -2.43 -6.04 -9.75
C GLY A 78 -1.46 -6.65 -8.72
N LEU A 79 -0.17 -6.71 -9.05
CA LEU A 79 0.86 -7.17 -8.10
C LEU A 79 1.02 -6.17 -6.95
N ALA A 80 1.01 -4.87 -7.25
CA ALA A 80 1.05 -3.83 -6.24
C ALA A 80 -0.12 -3.95 -5.24
N PHE A 81 -1.32 -4.33 -5.72
CA PHE A 81 -2.49 -4.52 -4.86
C PHE A 81 -2.30 -5.68 -3.88
N ILE A 82 -1.79 -6.82 -4.38
CA ILE A 82 -1.50 -7.97 -3.52
C ILE A 82 -0.45 -7.57 -2.47
N LEU A 83 0.62 -6.89 -2.89
CA LEU A 83 1.68 -6.44 -1.99
C LEU A 83 1.18 -5.45 -0.93
N SER A 84 0.37 -4.44 -1.29
CA SER A 84 -0.16 -3.47 -0.33
C SER A 84 -1.19 -4.08 0.61
N LEU A 85 -1.99 -5.04 0.12
CA LEU A 85 -2.93 -5.79 0.97
C LEU A 85 -2.18 -6.68 1.96
N SER A 86 -1.17 -7.43 1.50
CA SER A 86 -0.30 -8.23 2.37
C SER A 86 0.44 -7.37 3.38
N ALA A 87 0.89 -6.16 2.99
CA ALA A 87 1.50 -5.22 3.91
C ALA A 87 0.54 -4.83 5.04
N LEU A 88 -0.70 -4.48 4.71
CA LEU A 88 -1.70 -4.11 5.71
C LEU A 88 -2.01 -5.27 6.66
N LEU A 89 -2.15 -6.49 6.12
CA LEU A 89 -2.39 -7.69 6.93
C LEU A 89 -1.22 -7.99 7.87
N LEU A 90 0.01 -7.95 7.38
CA LEU A 90 1.21 -8.13 8.20
C LEU A 90 1.32 -7.04 9.26
N SER A 91 1.08 -5.78 8.88
CA SER A 91 1.14 -4.69 9.86
C SER A 91 0.09 -4.85 10.96
N SER A 92 -1.06 -5.46 10.66
CA SER A 92 -2.11 -5.70 11.67
C SER A 92 -1.72 -6.73 12.74
N GLU A 93 -0.69 -7.54 12.48
CA GLU A 93 -0.12 -8.46 13.48
C GLU A 93 0.40 -7.71 14.71
N SER A 94 0.80 -6.44 14.57
CA SER A 94 1.31 -5.63 15.68
C SER A 94 0.29 -5.40 16.80
N PHE A 95 -1.01 -5.54 16.52
CA PHE A 95 -2.06 -5.46 17.55
C PHE A 95 -2.13 -6.72 18.42
N LEU A 96 -1.47 -7.80 18.01
CA LEU A 96 -1.41 -9.07 18.72
C LEU A 96 -0.10 -9.22 19.50
N PHE A 97 0.72 -8.17 19.57
CA PHE A 97 1.99 -8.21 20.27
C PHE A 97 1.78 -8.00 21.77
N ASP A 98 1.89 -9.10 22.52
CA ASP A 98 1.95 -9.07 23.99
C ASP A 98 3.37 -8.77 24.49
N GLU A 99 4.39 -9.01 23.67
CA GLU A 99 5.79 -8.94 24.04
C GLU A 99 6.68 -8.42 22.89
N ILE A 100 7.70 -7.64 23.25
CA ILE A 100 8.70 -7.09 22.32
C ILE A 100 10.10 -7.49 22.82
N PRO A 101 11.04 -7.84 21.92
CA PRO A 101 12.42 -8.13 22.31
C PRO A 101 13.07 -6.94 23.05
N SER A 102 13.69 -7.20 24.21
CA SER A 102 14.50 -6.22 24.92
C SER A 102 15.89 -6.13 24.31
N ALA A 103 16.46 -4.92 24.24
CA ALA A 103 17.86 -4.74 23.86
C ALA A 103 18.83 -5.05 25.02
N ASP A 104 18.37 -4.92 26.27
CA ASP A 104 19.20 -4.92 27.47
C ASP A 104 19.03 -6.17 28.34
N SER A 105 18.17 -7.12 27.94
CA SER A 105 17.99 -8.38 28.66
C SER A 105 17.59 -9.53 27.74
N ASP A 106 17.93 -10.76 28.12
CA ASP A 106 17.45 -11.99 27.46
C ASP A 106 15.93 -12.23 27.66
N LYS A 107 15.20 -11.25 28.21
CA LYS A 107 13.77 -11.32 28.49
C LYS A 107 13.02 -10.38 27.58
N ASN A 108 11.90 -10.84 27.04
CA ASN A 108 10.99 -9.97 26.32
C ASN A 108 10.31 -9.00 27.29
N ILE A 109 10.04 -7.78 26.82
CA ILE A 109 9.32 -6.76 27.57
C ILE A 109 7.85 -6.85 27.20
N ALA A 110 6.99 -6.97 28.22
CA ALA A 110 5.54 -7.00 28.03
C ALA A 110 5.02 -5.63 27.54
N VAL A 111 4.21 -5.68 26.48
CA VAL A 111 3.44 -4.54 25.98
C VAL A 111 2.23 -4.34 26.89
N ILE A 112 2.07 -3.14 27.43
CA ILE A 112 0.92 -2.77 28.26
C ILE A 112 -0.17 -2.16 27.38
N ASP A 113 0.24 -1.28 26.46
CA ASP A 113 -0.70 -0.53 25.62
C ASP A 113 -0.04 -0.09 24.30
N THR A 114 -0.87 0.30 23.35
CA THR A 114 -0.48 0.87 22.06
C THR A 114 -0.83 2.35 22.01
N ASP A 115 -0.03 3.14 21.29
CA ASP A 115 -0.20 4.60 21.23
C ASP A 115 -0.25 5.11 19.78
N ILE A 116 -0.42 6.43 19.60
CA ILE A 116 -0.72 7.12 18.35
C ILE A 116 0.22 6.77 17.20
N GLY A 117 1.50 6.50 17.49
CA GLY A 117 2.49 6.10 16.50
C GLY A 117 2.09 4.82 15.77
N LEU A 118 1.48 3.86 16.46
CA LEU A 118 1.00 2.62 15.81
C LEU A 118 -0.09 2.93 14.78
N TYR A 119 -1.07 3.73 15.16
CA TYR A 119 -2.19 4.09 14.29
C TYR A 119 -1.75 4.93 13.10
N LEU A 120 -0.78 5.83 13.27
CA LEU A 120 -0.17 6.58 12.17
C LEU A 120 0.53 5.65 11.17
N TRP A 121 1.27 4.65 11.67
CA TRP A 121 1.95 3.66 10.84
C TRP A 121 0.97 2.78 10.05
N ILE A 122 -0.07 2.24 10.71
CA ILE A 122 -1.15 1.51 10.02
C ILE A 122 -1.88 2.41 9.02
N GLY A 123 -2.13 3.67 9.38
CA GLY A 123 -2.70 4.68 8.50
C GLY A 123 -1.89 4.89 7.22
N ALA A 124 -0.56 4.87 7.31
CA ALA A 124 0.31 4.93 6.14
C ALA A 124 0.09 3.74 5.20
N HIS A 125 0.01 2.51 5.73
CA HIS A 125 -0.28 1.31 4.94
C HIS A 125 -1.67 1.35 4.29
N CYS A 126 -2.68 1.82 5.01
CA CYS A 126 -4.01 2.06 4.46
C CYS A 126 -3.97 3.06 3.29
N ALA A 127 -3.28 4.19 3.45
CA ALA A 127 -3.16 5.20 2.40
C ALA A 127 -2.48 4.64 1.14
N VAL A 128 -1.44 3.81 1.28
CA VAL A 128 -0.81 3.09 0.16
C VAL A 128 -1.80 2.14 -0.52
N LEU A 129 -2.55 1.33 0.24
CA LEU A 129 -3.54 0.40 -0.33
C LEU A 129 -4.59 1.16 -1.15
N TYR A 130 -5.13 2.26 -0.63
CA TYR A 130 -6.09 3.07 -1.37
C TYR A 130 -5.49 3.71 -2.62
N ALA A 131 -4.25 4.22 -2.56
CA ALA A 131 -3.56 4.74 -3.74
C ALA A 131 -3.43 3.68 -4.84
N VAL A 132 -3.08 2.44 -4.46
CA VAL A 132 -2.98 1.31 -5.39
C VAL A 132 -4.33 0.93 -5.98
N ILE A 133 -5.40 0.92 -5.18
CA ILE A 133 -6.77 0.66 -5.67
C ILE A 133 -7.16 1.68 -6.75
N LEU A 134 -6.90 2.97 -6.54
CA LEU A 134 -7.18 4.02 -7.53
C LEU A 134 -6.36 3.80 -8.82
N MET A 135 -5.11 3.39 -8.71
CA MET A 135 -4.26 3.06 -9.86
C MET A 135 -4.74 1.83 -10.62
N LEU A 136 -5.30 0.83 -9.91
CA LEU A 136 -5.89 -0.36 -10.50
C LEU A 136 -7.19 -0.04 -11.26
N ILE A 137 -8.06 0.79 -10.68
CA ILE A 137 -9.26 1.31 -11.34
C ILE A 137 -8.87 2.08 -12.61
N ARG A 138 -7.90 3.00 -12.50
CA ARG A 138 -7.38 3.76 -13.63
C ARG A 138 -6.88 2.85 -14.76
N LYS A 139 -6.13 1.79 -14.43
CA LYS A 139 -5.64 0.82 -15.41
C LYS A 139 -6.78 0.09 -16.12
N LYS A 140 -7.77 -0.41 -15.38
CA LYS A 140 -8.95 -1.09 -15.95
C LYS A 140 -9.77 -0.18 -16.88
N MET A 141 -9.93 1.10 -16.53
CA MET A 141 -10.62 2.07 -17.39
C MET A 141 -9.90 2.26 -18.75
N ILE A 142 -8.57 2.40 -18.73
CA ILE A 142 -7.76 2.53 -19.93
C ILE A 142 -7.86 1.27 -20.81
N GLU A 143 -7.83 0.08 -20.19
CA GLU A 143 -7.99 -1.19 -20.91
C GLU A 143 -9.37 -1.30 -21.58
N HIS A 144 -10.44 -0.95 -20.85
CA HIS A 144 -11.79 -0.95 -21.40
C HIS A 144 -11.94 0.02 -22.59
N GLU A 145 -11.40 1.24 -22.48
CA GLU A 145 -11.45 2.24 -23.56
C GLU A 145 -10.71 1.76 -24.83
N LYS A 146 -9.57 1.09 -24.67
CA LYS A 146 -8.83 0.48 -25.79
C LYS A 146 -9.63 -0.62 -26.49
N VAL A 147 -10.27 -1.50 -25.71
CA VAL A 147 -11.10 -2.60 -26.24
C VAL A 147 -12.31 -2.03 -27.01
N SER A 148 -13.01 -1.04 -26.44
CA SER A 148 -14.14 -0.39 -27.12
C SER A 148 -13.71 0.30 -28.41
N ALA A 149 -12.57 1.02 -28.40
CA ALA A 149 -12.03 1.67 -29.60
C ALA A 149 -11.65 0.66 -30.70
N HIS A 150 -11.04 -0.47 -30.32
CA HIS A 150 -10.73 -1.55 -31.26
C HIS A 150 -12.00 -2.15 -31.89
N HIS A 151 -13.03 -2.42 -31.08
CA HIS A 151 -14.30 -2.96 -31.56
C HIS A 151 -15.00 -2.00 -32.54
N LEU A 152 -15.03 -0.70 -32.25
CA LEU A 152 -15.59 0.32 -33.14
C LEU A 152 -14.81 0.43 -34.46
N ARG A 153 -13.48 0.31 -34.43
CA ARG A 153 -12.65 0.29 -35.66
C ARG A 153 -12.97 -0.94 -36.52
N LYS A 154 -13.12 -2.11 -35.91
CA LYS A 154 -13.49 -3.35 -36.62
C LYS A 154 -14.85 -3.21 -37.30
N ILE A 155 -15.88 -2.74 -36.58
CA ILE A 155 -17.23 -2.52 -37.14
C ILE A 155 -17.19 -1.56 -38.35
N LYS A 156 -16.43 -0.46 -38.26
CA LYS A 156 -16.29 0.50 -39.37
C LYS A 156 -15.60 -0.12 -40.59
N ALA A 157 -14.55 -0.93 -40.37
CA ALA A 157 -13.85 -1.63 -41.44
C ALA A 157 -14.78 -2.63 -42.15
N ASP A 158 -15.51 -3.44 -41.40
CA ASP A 158 -16.44 -4.44 -41.95
C ASP A 158 -17.56 -3.80 -42.77
N ARG A 159 -18.12 -2.66 -42.32
CA ARG A 159 -19.12 -1.89 -43.10
C ARG A 159 -18.56 -1.32 -44.39
N SER A 160 -17.32 -0.82 -44.39
CA SER A 160 -16.69 -0.27 -45.60
C SER A 160 -16.46 -1.33 -46.69
N LEU A 161 -16.18 -2.58 -46.28
CA LEU A 161 -16.01 -3.71 -47.19
C LEU A 161 -17.36 -4.21 -47.73
N GLY A 162 -18.42 -4.16 -46.93
CA GLY A 162 -19.78 -4.47 -47.37
C GLY A 162 -20.26 -3.53 -48.48
N ASN A 163 -20.08 -2.22 -48.32
CA ASN A 163 -20.50 -1.24 -49.33
C ASN A 163 -19.75 -1.40 -50.66
N LYS A 164 -18.46 -1.73 -50.64
CA LYS A 164 -17.66 -1.95 -51.86
C LYS A 164 -18.05 -3.19 -52.67
N LYS A 165 -18.77 -4.14 -52.09
CA LYS A 165 -19.25 -5.35 -52.80
C LYS A 165 -20.63 -5.16 -53.45
N ALA A 166 -21.30 -4.04 -53.16
CA ALA A 166 -22.62 -3.72 -53.68
C ALA A 166 -22.59 -2.77 -54.90
N GLU A 167 -21.40 -2.27 -55.26
CA GLU A 167 -21.11 -1.50 -56.48
C GLU A 167 -20.48 -2.42 -57.54
#